data_AF-A0A1V6CX63-F1
#
_entry.id   AF-A0A1V6CX63-F1
#
_cell.length_a   1.000
_cell.length_b   1.000
_cell.length_c   1.000
_cell.angle_alpha   90.00
_cell.angle_beta   90.00
_cell.angle_gamma   90.00
#
_symmetry.space_group_name_H-M   'P 1'
#
loop_
_entity.id
_entity.type
_entity.pdbx_description
1 polymer ?
#
loop_
_entity_poly.entity_id
_entity_poly.type
_entity_poly.pdbx_seq_one_letter_code
_entity_poly.pdbx_strand_id
1 'polypeptide(L)'
;MNNPFGPPADLRSIDLDITIQEGSTLAKILDLKLDGAIYRPGQTLTGEVVVLPFRGERTSLPVRFVLPDDLAEGKHKLIVCCNTAAKVGLQAEKPHRFDPRNMQELFAAIQEVVEGDARDLYLRMGVGRQGLALDRRELDDLPSHWSAVLAEAGRIDANAYASALERTQRTKFVLDGLAVAEFEVRKEIDQTLLRGK
;
A
#
# COMPACT_ATOMS: atom_id res chain seq x y z
N MET A 1 -14.37 14.62 14.46
CA MET A 1 -12.98 15.10 14.64
C MET A 1 -13.01 16.22 15.66
N ASN A 2 -12.37 16.02 16.81
CA ASN A 2 -12.09 17.10 17.76
C ASN A 2 -10.76 17.73 17.30
N ASN A 3 -10.73 19.01 16.94
CA ASN A 3 -9.51 19.68 16.47
C ASN A 3 -8.79 20.35 17.66
N PRO A 4 -7.64 19.84 18.12
CA PRO A 4 -6.91 20.42 19.24
C PRO A 4 -5.97 21.57 18.83
N PHE A 5 -5.81 21.88 17.54
CA PHE A 5 -4.77 22.78 17.01
C PHE A 5 -5.22 24.23 16.80
N GLY A 6 -6.37 24.61 17.35
CA GLY A 6 -6.89 25.97 17.25
C GLY A 6 -8.39 26.04 17.49
N PRO A 7 -9.00 27.24 17.35
CA PRO A 7 -10.45 27.36 17.33
C PRO A 7 -11.05 26.47 16.24
N PRO A 8 -12.31 26.02 16.39
CA PRO A 8 -12.99 25.20 15.39
C PRO A 8 -12.86 25.86 14.01
N ALA A 9 -12.45 25.08 13.02
CA ALA A 9 -12.42 25.57 11.65
C ALA A 9 -13.88 25.82 11.21
N ASP A 10 -14.21 27.06 10.87
CA ASP A 10 -15.54 27.42 10.41
C ASP A 10 -15.71 26.98 8.95
N LEU A 11 -16.52 25.94 8.74
CA LEU A 11 -16.85 25.43 7.42
C LEU A 11 -17.74 26.44 6.69
N ARG A 12 -17.17 27.16 5.72
CA ARG A 12 -17.89 28.21 4.98
C ARG A 12 -18.82 27.67 3.90
N SER A 13 -18.37 26.66 3.16
CA SER A 13 -19.13 26.02 2.09
C SER A 13 -18.61 24.59 1.83
N ILE A 14 -19.48 23.75 1.27
CA ILE A 14 -19.10 22.46 0.68
C ILE A 14 -19.68 22.45 -0.73
N ASP A 15 -18.80 22.32 -1.72
CA ASP A 15 -19.20 22.18 -3.13
C ASP A 15 -19.13 20.70 -3.51
N LEU A 16 -20.24 20.16 -4.04
CA LEU A 16 -20.41 18.74 -4.35
C LEU A 16 -20.91 18.58 -5.79
N ASP A 17 -20.07 17.98 -6.64
CA ASP A 17 -20.45 17.57 -7.99
C ASP A 17 -20.76 16.07 -8.00
N ILE A 18 -22.04 15.72 -8.19
CA ILE A 18 -22.51 14.33 -8.20
C ILE A 18 -23.00 13.97 -9.60
N THR A 19 -22.38 12.96 -10.21
CA THR A 19 -22.85 12.36 -11.47
C THR A 19 -23.47 11.00 -11.19
N ILE A 20 -24.76 10.82 -11.53
CA ILE A 20 -25.46 9.54 -11.42
C ILE A 20 -25.45 8.87 -12.79
N GLN A 21 -25.01 7.61 -12.84
CA GLN A 21 -24.97 6.80 -14.06
C GLN A 21 -25.85 5.56 -13.86
N GLU A 22 -26.49 5.08 -14.93
CA GLU A 22 -27.21 3.80 -14.90
C GLU A 22 -26.23 2.62 -14.81
N GLY A 23 -26.54 1.65 -13.95
CA GLY A 23 -25.69 0.51 -13.67
C GLY A 23 -24.73 0.73 -12.49
N SER A 24 -24.14 -0.36 -12.00
CA SER A 24 -23.15 -0.32 -10.93
C SER A 24 -21.79 -0.69 -11.48
N THR A 25 -20.79 0.19 -11.26
CA THR A 25 -19.39 -0.12 -11.56
C THR A 25 -18.70 -0.83 -10.40
N LEU A 26 -19.42 -1.18 -9.33
CA LEU A 26 -18.83 -1.84 -8.16
C LEU A 26 -18.37 -3.27 -8.50
N ALA A 27 -17.17 -3.64 -8.06
CA ALA A 27 -16.70 -5.01 -8.09
C ALA A 27 -15.97 -5.38 -6.80
N LYS A 28 -16.21 -6.59 -6.30
CA LYS A 28 -15.51 -7.14 -5.13
C LYS A 28 -14.25 -7.85 -5.56
N ILE A 29 -13.13 -7.57 -4.90
CA ILE A 29 -11.91 -8.36 -5.01
C ILE A 29 -12.15 -9.68 -4.28
N LEU A 30 -11.98 -10.80 -4.99
CA LEU A 30 -12.19 -12.14 -4.44
C LEU A 30 -10.88 -12.84 -4.10
N ASP A 31 -9.91 -12.78 -5.01
CA ASP A 31 -8.72 -13.60 -4.94
C ASP A 31 -7.58 -12.99 -5.76
N LEU A 32 -6.34 -13.36 -5.42
CA LEU A 32 -5.13 -13.03 -6.17
C LEU A 32 -4.39 -14.33 -6.48
N LYS A 33 -4.28 -14.63 -7.77
CA LYS A 33 -3.58 -15.80 -8.28
C LYS A 33 -2.28 -15.38 -8.93
N LEU A 34 -1.18 -15.92 -8.44
CA LEU A 34 0.14 -15.69 -9.02
C LEU A 34 0.44 -16.79 -10.04
N ASP A 35 1.10 -16.41 -11.13
CA ASP A 35 1.50 -17.37 -12.17
C ASP A 35 2.65 -18.27 -11.70
N GLY A 36 3.41 -17.82 -10.70
CA GLY A 36 4.52 -18.54 -10.09
C GLY A 36 4.49 -18.49 -8.58
N ALA A 37 5.14 -19.47 -7.95
CA ALA A 37 5.32 -19.51 -6.50
C ALA A 37 6.72 -19.05 -6.06
N ILE A 38 7.70 -19.08 -6.96
CA ILE A 38 9.11 -18.77 -6.67
C ILE A 38 9.60 -17.73 -7.68
N TYR A 39 10.15 -16.63 -7.17
CA TYR A 39 10.69 -15.52 -7.96
C TYR A 39 12.11 -15.17 -7.54
N ARG A 40 12.84 -14.48 -8.43
CA ARG A 40 14.14 -13.87 -8.11
C ARG A 40 13.96 -12.39 -7.74
N PRO A 41 14.87 -11.80 -6.95
CA PRO A 41 14.97 -10.34 -6.86
C PRO A 41 15.10 -9.72 -8.26
N GLY A 42 14.48 -8.56 -8.47
CA GLY A 42 14.41 -7.90 -9.78
C GLY A 42 13.40 -8.47 -10.78
N GLN A 43 12.85 -9.67 -10.52
CA GLN A 43 11.92 -10.32 -11.43
C GLN A 43 10.54 -9.64 -11.38
N THR A 44 9.85 -9.63 -12.53
CA THR A 44 8.44 -9.23 -12.59
C THR A 44 7.54 -10.39 -12.19
N LEU A 45 6.82 -10.22 -11.09
CA LEU A 45 5.71 -11.07 -10.70
C LEU A 45 4.50 -10.75 -11.59
N THR A 46 3.87 -11.81 -12.07
CA THR A 46 2.68 -11.79 -12.94
C THR A 46 1.59 -12.66 -12.33
N GLY A 47 0.34 -12.28 -12.58
CA GLY A 47 -0.81 -12.99 -12.05
C GLY A 47 -2.13 -12.35 -12.44
N GLU A 48 -3.19 -12.83 -11.82
CA GLU A 48 -4.56 -12.40 -12.05
C GLU A 48 -5.28 -12.10 -10.75
N VAL A 49 -5.97 -10.97 -10.71
CA VAL A 49 -6.87 -10.60 -9.63
C VAL A 49 -8.28 -10.96 -10.06
N VAL A 50 -8.90 -11.86 -9.32
CA VAL A 50 -10.28 -12.28 -9.59
C VAL A 50 -11.21 -11.28 -8.93
N VAL A 51 -12.03 -10.62 -9.73
CA VAL A 51 -13.06 -9.68 -9.25
C VAL A 51 -14.45 -10.17 -9.60
N LEU A 52 -15.43 -9.81 -8.78
CA LEU A 52 -16.86 -10.06 -9.01
C LEU A 52 -17.60 -8.73 -9.14
N PRO A 53 -17.90 -8.28 -10.37
CA PRO A 53 -18.76 -7.13 -10.61
C PRO A 53 -20.16 -7.33 -10.06
N PHE A 54 -20.82 -6.25 -9.68
CA PHE A 54 -22.20 -6.29 -9.20
C PHE A 54 -23.13 -6.84 -10.28
N ARG A 55 -23.83 -7.95 -9.97
CA ARG A 55 -24.69 -8.70 -10.91
C ARG A 55 -23.99 -9.12 -12.21
N GLY A 56 -22.66 -9.24 -12.19
CA GLY A 56 -21.85 -9.73 -13.30
C GLY A 56 -21.19 -11.06 -13.00
N GLU A 57 -20.45 -11.57 -13.98
CA GLU A 57 -19.64 -12.78 -13.83
C GLU A 57 -18.23 -12.47 -13.29
N ARG A 58 -17.61 -13.46 -12.66
CA ARG A 58 -16.22 -13.35 -12.21
C ARG A 58 -15.32 -13.02 -13.40
N THR A 59 -14.50 -11.99 -13.24
CA THR A 59 -13.58 -11.51 -14.27
C THR A 59 -12.17 -11.48 -13.68
N SER A 60 -11.18 -11.91 -14.45
CA SER A 60 -9.76 -11.78 -14.09
C SER A 60 -9.20 -10.46 -14.62
N LEU A 61 -8.47 -9.74 -13.78
CA LEU A 61 -7.68 -8.57 -14.15
C LEU A 61 -6.19 -8.95 -14.11
N PRO A 62 -5.45 -8.86 -15.22
CA PRO A 62 -4.03 -9.16 -15.21
C PRO A 62 -3.29 -8.11 -14.39
N VAL A 63 -2.31 -8.57 -13.62
CA VAL A 63 -1.46 -7.70 -12.80
C VAL A 63 0.02 -7.98 -13.03
N ARG A 64 0.82 -6.93 -12.87
CA ARG A 64 2.28 -7.00 -12.97
C ARG A 64 2.91 -6.18 -11.85
N PHE A 65 3.91 -6.77 -11.20
CA PHE A 65 4.62 -6.12 -10.10
C PHE A 65 6.11 -6.45 -10.19
N VAL A 66 6.96 -5.43 -10.31
CA VAL A 66 8.42 -5.61 -10.38
C VAL A 66 8.95 -5.71 -8.95
N LEU A 67 9.61 -6.83 -8.62
CA LEU A 67 10.27 -7.01 -7.35
C LEU A 67 11.58 -6.21 -7.31
N PRO A 68 11.97 -5.62 -6.18
CA PRO A 68 13.29 -5.00 -6.03
C PRO A 68 14.42 -6.00 -6.22
N ASP A 69 15.57 -5.50 -6.66
CA ASP A 69 16.81 -6.27 -6.77
C ASP A 69 17.41 -6.64 -5.39
N ASP A 70 17.07 -5.87 -4.36
CA ASP A 70 17.57 -6.03 -2.99
C ASP A 70 16.60 -6.76 -2.05
N LEU A 71 15.54 -7.38 -2.60
CA LEU A 71 14.57 -8.14 -1.84
C LEU A 71 15.22 -9.36 -1.17
N ALA A 72 15.01 -9.51 0.14
CA ALA A 72 15.56 -10.61 0.92
C ALA A 72 14.97 -11.96 0.47
N GLU A 73 15.73 -13.04 0.62
CA GLU A 73 15.21 -14.39 0.38
C GLU A 73 14.18 -14.79 1.43
N GLY A 74 13.24 -15.66 1.03
CA GLY A 74 12.21 -16.19 1.91
C GLY A 74 10.79 -15.87 1.45
N LYS A 75 9.82 -16.00 2.36
CA LYS A 75 8.41 -15.83 2.06
C LYS A 75 8.00 -14.36 2.15
N HIS A 76 7.35 -13.89 1.10
CA HIS A 76 6.82 -12.54 0.98
C HIS A 76 5.32 -12.59 0.65
N LYS A 77 4.64 -11.47 0.89
CA LYS A 77 3.21 -11.32 0.65
C LYS A 77 2.98 -10.17 -0.31
N LEU A 78 2.19 -10.41 -1.35
CA LEU A 78 1.61 -9.39 -2.19
C LEU A 78 0.15 -9.21 -1.80
N ILE A 79 -0.21 -7.98 -1.46
CA ILE A 79 -1.57 -7.59 -1.13
C ILE A 79 -2.13 -6.80 -2.31
N VAL A 80 -3.30 -7.18 -2.75
CA VAL A 80 -4.08 -6.42 -3.73
C VAL A 80 -5.32 -5.89 -3.05
N CYS A 81 -5.56 -4.58 -3.12
CA CYS A 81 -6.65 -3.96 -2.38
C CYS A 81 -7.25 -2.72 -3.06
N CYS A 82 -8.43 -2.32 -2.59
CA CYS A 82 -9.05 -1.05 -2.95
C CYS A 82 -8.38 0.13 -2.24
N ASN A 83 -8.69 1.37 -2.68
CA ASN A 83 -8.16 2.60 -2.11
C ASN A 83 -8.31 2.65 -0.58
N THR A 84 -9.51 2.40 -0.05
CA THR A 84 -9.77 2.46 1.40
C THR A 84 -8.84 1.52 2.19
N ALA A 85 -8.68 0.29 1.73
CA ALA A 85 -7.80 -0.69 2.37
C ALA A 85 -6.31 -0.33 2.21
N ALA A 86 -5.91 0.28 1.09
CA ALA A 86 -4.56 0.83 0.91
C ALA A 86 -4.26 1.96 1.91
N LYS A 87 -5.22 2.87 2.16
CA LYS A 87 -5.06 3.95 3.15
C LYS A 87 -4.94 3.41 4.57
N VAL A 88 -5.72 2.39 4.94
CA VAL A 88 -5.58 1.71 6.24
C VAL A 88 -4.19 1.09 6.38
N GLY A 89 -3.69 0.42 5.33
CA GLY A 89 -2.33 -0.11 5.30
C GLY A 89 -1.27 0.98 5.47
N LEU A 90 -1.40 2.08 4.73
CA LEU A 90 -0.49 3.23 4.82
C LEU A 90 -0.47 3.85 6.21
N GLN A 91 -1.63 3.98 6.86
CA GLN A 91 -1.73 4.49 8.23
C GLN A 91 -1.05 3.58 9.25
N ALA A 92 -1.17 2.26 9.07
CA ALA A 92 -0.48 1.29 9.93
C ALA A 92 1.04 1.30 9.70
N GLU A 93 1.48 1.45 8.45
CA GLU A 93 2.90 1.48 8.08
C GLU A 93 3.59 2.76 8.52
N LYS A 94 2.91 3.91 8.39
CA LYS A 94 3.46 5.26 8.61
C LYS A 94 2.56 6.07 9.54
N PRO A 95 2.40 5.66 10.82
CA PRO A 95 1.47 6.30 11.75
C PRO A 95 1.76 7.78 11.98
N HIS A 96 3.05 8.17 11.95
CA HIS A 96 3.50 9.56 12.09
C HIS A 96 2.94 10.51 11.02
N ARG A 97 2.54 10.01 9.84
CA ARG A 97 1.88 10.83 8.80
C ARG A 97 0.45 11.21 9.16
N PHE A 98 -0.16 10.50 10.11
CA PHE A 98 -1.55 10.66 10.54
C PHE A 98 -1.66 11.20 11.97
N ASP A 99 -0.56 11.67 12.55
CA ASP A 99 -0.50 12.37 13.85
C ASP A 99 -0.11 13.85 13.63
N PRO A 100 -1.04 14.69 13.12
CA PRO A 100 -0.74 16.09 12.85
C PRO A 100 -0.44 16.85 14.14
N ARG A 101 0.50 17.80 14.12
CA ARG A 101 0.84 18.65 15.28
C ARG A 101 0.35 20.09 15.14
N ASN A 102 -0.13 20.46 13.95
CA ASN A 102 -0.67 21.77 13.65
C ASN A 102 -1.74 21.70 12.56
N MET A 103 -2.41 22.82 12.31
CA MET A 103 -3.52 22.89 11.36
C MET A 103 -3.11 22.63 9.90
N GLN A 104 -1.90 23.02 9.49
CA GLN A 104 -1.42 22.75 8.13
C GLN A 104 -1.19 21.24 7.92
N GLU A 105 -0.61 20.57 8.91
CA GLU A 105 -0.41 19.12 8.91
C GLU A 105 -1.72 18.35 8.98
N LEU A 106 -2.74 18.88 9.66
CA LEU A 106 -4.08 18.31 9.68
C LEU A 106 -4.68 18.33 8.27
N PHE A 107 -4.59 19.46 7.55
CA PHE A 107 -5.06 19.53 6.16
C PHE A 107 -4.29 18.59 5.24
N ALA A 108 -2.97 18.49 5.39
CA ALA A 108 -2.16 17.54 4.63
C ALA A 108 -2.58 16.08 4.89
N ALA A 109 -2.84 15.72 6.15
CA ALA A 109 -3.32 14.38 6.51
C ALA A 109 -4.73 14.10 5.94
N ILE A 110 -5.63 15.10 5.95
CA ILE A 110 -6.95 14.98 5.32
C ILE A 110 -6.81 14.77 3.80
N GLN A 111 -5.97 15.57 3.15
CA GLN A 111 -5.72 15.43 1.71
C GLN A 111 -5.20 14.03 1.40
N GLU A 112 -4.27 13.51 2.19
CA GLU A 112 -3.72 12.15 2.01
C GLU A 112 -4.79 11.05 2.17
N VAL A 113 -5.80 11.23 3.02
CA VAL A 113 -6.92 10.30 3.17
C VAL A 113 -7.87 10.35 1.96
N VAL A 114 -8.10 11.55 1.41
CA VAL A 114 -9.05 11.77 0.30
C VAL A 114 -8.43 11.50 -1.07
N GLU A 115 -7.10 11.61 -1.19
CA GLU A 115 -6.39 11.41 -2.45
C GLU A 115 -6.41 9.95 -2.91
N GLY A 116 -6.49 9.75 -4.23
CA GLY A 116 -6.58 8.44 -4.86
C GLY A 116 -7.98 8.18 -5.41
N ASP A 117 -8.09 7.29 -6.38
CA ASP A 117 -9.35 7.04 -7.07
C ASP A 117 -9.90 5.66 -6.70
N ALA A 118 -11.20 5.58 -6.45
CA ALA A 118 -11.86 4.34 -6.04
C ALA A 118 -11.82 3.24 -7.13
N ARG A 119 -11.49 3.58 -8.38
CA ARG A 119 -11.29 2.59 -9.45
C ARG A 119 -9.86 2.08 -9.59
N ASP A 120 -8.96 2.57 -8.75
CA ASP A 120 -7.58 2.14 -8.73
C ASP A 120 -7.42 0.88 -7.89
N LEU A 121 -6.70 -0.08 -8.47
CA LEU A 121 -6.26 -1.30 -7.80
C LEU A 121 -4.85 -1.10 -7.27
N TYR A 122 -4.69 -1.28 -5.96
CA TYR A 122 -3.43 -1.08 -5.27
C TYR A 122 -2.74 -2.42 -5.05
N LEU A 123 -1.50 -2.53 -5.49
CA LEU A 123 -0.61 -3.66 -5.28
C LEU A 123 0.45 -3.24 -4.25
N ARG A 124 0.43 -3.88 -3.09
CA ARG A 124 1.25 -3.50 -1.94
C ARG A 124 2.07 -4.69 -1.44
N MET A 125 3.35 -4.46 -1.20
CA MET A 125 4.27 -5.47 -0.67
C MET A 125 5.15 -4.84 0.40
N GLY A 126 5.13 -5.39 1.61
CA GLY A 126 6.06 -4.99 2.67
C GLY A 126 7.47 -5.45 2.36
N VAL A 127 8.47 -4.56 2.46
CA VAL A 127 9.87 -4.86 2.12
C VAL A 127 10.70 -5.25 3.34
N GLY A 128 10.09 -5.26 4.54
CA GLY A 128 10.74 -5.61 5.80
C GLY A 128 11.79 -4.61 6.29
N ARG A 129 12.15 -3.58 5.51
CA ARG A 129 12.98 -2.47 6.00
C ARG A 129 12.16 -1.62 6.96
N GLN A 130 12.65 -1.48 8.17
CA GLN A 130 12.18 -0.49 9.13
C GLN A 130 12.96 0.81 8.90
N GLY A 131 12.26 1.86 8.48
CA GLY A 131 12.83 3.21 8.41
C GLY A 131 12.64 3.93 9.74
N LEU A 132 13.45 4.95 9.99
CA LEU A 132 13.23 5.89 11.09
C LEU A 132 12.68 7.18 10.52
N ALA A 133 11.53 7.62 11.02
CA ALA A 133 11.04 8.97 10.79
C ALA A 133 11.47 9.85 11.96
N LEU A 134 12.08 10.99 11.66
CA LEU A 134 12.33 12.05 12.62
C LEU A 134 11.25 13.11 12.39
N ASP A 135 10.38 13.29 13.38
CA ASP A 135 9.08 13.97 13.24
C ASP A 135 8.20 13.31 12.15
N ARG A 136 8.08 13.95 10.98
CA ARG A 136 7.33 13.49 9.79
C ARG A 136 8.19 13.31 8.54
N ARG A 137 9.51 13.45 8.67
CA ARG A 137 10.45 13.23 7.55
C ARG A 137 11.02 11.83 7.66
N GLU A 138 10.76 11.04 6.63
CA GLU A 138 11.32 9.71 6.47
C GLU A 138 12.82 9.84 6.16
N LEU A 139 13.65 9.26 7.03
CA LEU A 139 15.08 9.12 6.78
C LEU A 139 15.29 7.72 6.21
N ASP A 140 15.20 7.63 4.89
CA ASP A 140 15.45 6.39 4.16
C ASP A 140 16.95 6.04 4.29
N ASP A 141 17.24 4.78 4.63
CA ASP A 141 18.59 4.22 4.59
C ASP A 141 19.59 4.74 5.66
N LEU A 142 19.13 4.94 6.90
CA LEU A 142 20.03 5.21 8.03
C LEU A 142 20.97 4.01 8.28
N PRO A 143 22.30 4.19 8.22
CA PRO A 143 23.24 3.16 8.64
C PRO A 143 22.95 2.77 10.10
N SER A 144 22.95 1.45 10.40
CA SER A 144 22.53 0.86 11.69
C SER A 144 23.20 1.45 12.95
N HIS A 145 24.33 2.15 12.81
CA HIS A 145 25.00 2.83 13.92
C HIS A 145 24.35 4.16 14.31
N TRP A 146 23.68 4.87 13.40
CA TRP A 146 22.99 6.13 13.71
C TRP A 146 21.64 5.90 14.41
N SER A 147 20.95 4.80 14.11
CA SER A 147 19.70 4.44 14.80
C SER A 147 19.90 4.20 16.28
N ALA A 148 21.03 3.59 16.68
CA ALA A 148 21.36 3.35 18.08
C ALA A 148 21.68 4.66 18.82
N VAL A 149 22.44 5.57 18.18
CA VAL A 149 22.79 6.88 18.73
C VAL A 149 21.56 7.78 18.87
N LEU A 150 20.63 7.76 17.91
CA LEU A 150 19.39 8.54 17.97
C LEU A 150 18.42 8.02 19.04
N ALA A 151 18.36 6.69 19.25
CA ALA A 151 17.58 6.08 20.32
C ALA A 151 18.16 6.40 21.72
N GLU A 152 19.49 6.41 21.86
CA GLU A 152 20.20 6.74 23.11
C GLU A 152 20.12 8.23 23.46
N ALA A 153 20.00 9.11 22.44
CA ALA A 153 19.89 10.55 22.64
C ALA A 153 18.56 11.02 23.26
N GLY A 154 17.55 10.15 23.41
CA GLY A 154 16.38 10.31 24.29
C GLY A 154 15.49 11.55 24.10
N ARG A 155 15.75 12.38 23.08
CA ARG A 155 15.09 13.69 22.86
C ARG A 155 14.58 13.90 21.44
N ILE A 156 14.53 12.83 20.64
CA ILE A 156 14.16 12.91 19.24
C ILE A 156 12.94 12.00 19.04
N ASP A 157 11.84 12.57 18.55
CA ASP A 157 10.61 11.85 18.19
C ASP A 157 10.89 10.94 16.97
N ALA A 158 11.54 9.81 17.26
CA ALA A 158 11.96 8.82 16.29
C ALA A 158 10.91 7.71 16.19
N ASN A 159 10.14 7.68 15.11
CA ASN A 159 9.12 6.67 14.87
C ASN A 159 9.65 5.62 13.87
N ALA A 160 9.76 4.36 14.31
CA ALA A 160 10.00 3.26 13.40
C ALA A 160 8.77 3.07 12.50
N TYR A 161 8.99 2.94 11.18
CA TYR A 161 7.92 2.75 10.21
C TYR A 161 8.26 1.59 9.27
N ALA A 162 7.24 0.88 8.79
CA ALA A 162 7.44 -0.21 7.84
C ALA A 162 7.42 0.34 6.41
N SER A 163 8.42 -0.01 5.60
CA SER A 163 8.39 0.30 4.18
C SER A 163 7.56 -0.73 3.41
N ALA A 164 6.68 -0.23 2.56
CA ALA A 164 6.00 -1.02 1.55
C ALA A 164 6.19 -0.40 0.18
N LEU A 165 6.36 -1.25 -0.83
CA LEU A 165 6.26 -0.85 -2.22
C LEU A 165 4.80 -0.85 -2.62
N GLU A 166 4.41 0.19 -3.34
CA GLU A 166 3.08 0.33 -3.89
C GLU A 166 3.14 0.52 -5.41
N ARG A 167 2.24 -0.17 -6.10
CA ARG A 167 1.91 0.10 -7.50
C ARG A 167 0.41 0.20 -7.65
N THR A 168 -0.01 1.08 -8.55
CA THR A 168 -1.41 1.35 -8.80
C THR A 168 -1.76 1.01 -10.24
N GLN A 169 -2.89 0.34 -10.44
CA GLN A 169 -3.41 0.00 -11.76
C GLN A 169 -4.85 0.49 -11.89
N ARG A 170 -5.09 1.36 -12.87
CA ARG A 170 -6.43 1.87 -13.17
C ARG A 170 -7.33 0.74 -13.67
N THR A 171 -8.54 0.63 -13.11
CA THR A 171 -9.55 -0.32 -13.59
C THR A 171 -10.83 0.39 -14.04
N LYS A 172 -11.73 -0.37 -14.68
CA LYS A 172 -13.07 0.12 -15.04
C LYS A 172 -14.07 0.02 -13.89
N PHE A 173 -13.71 -0.64 -12.79
CA PHE A 173 -14.59 -0.92 -11.66
C PHE A 173 -14.23 -0.05 -10.47
N VAL A 174 -15.21 0.34 -9.66
CA VAL A 174 -14.96 0.78 -8.29
C VAL A 174 -14.76 -0.47 -7.44
N LEU A 175 -13.61 -0.59 -6.79
CA LEU A 175 -13.20 -1.83 -6.15
C LEU A 175 -13.50 -1.82 -4.66
N ASP A 176 -13.86 -2.98 -4.13
CA ASP A 176 -14.08 -3.22 -2.71
C ASP A 176 -13.38 -4.51 -2.26
N GLY A 177 -12.80 -4.47 -1.06
CA GLY A 177 -12.09 -5.60 -0.46
C GLY A 177 -10.58 -5.64 -0.73
N LEU A 178 -10.01 -6.80 -0.41
CA LEU A 178 -8.59 -7.11 -0.58
C LEU A 178 -8.39 -8.61 -0.77
N ALA A 179 -7.28 -8.98 -1.39
CA ALA A 179 -6.79 -10.34 -1.48
C ALA A 179 -5.28 -10.38 -1.24
N VAL A 180 -4.77 -11.51 -0.78
CA VAL A 180 -3.36 -11.70 -0.45
C VAL A 180 -2.86 -12.98 -1.10
N ALA A 181 -1.68 -12.91 -1.72
CA ALA A 181 -0.96 -14.07 -2.19
C ALA A 181 0.43 -14.12 -1.56
N GLU A 182 0.87 -15.32 -1.20
CA GLU A 182 2.22 -15.57 -0.71
C GLU A 182 3.10 -16.09 -1.86
N PHE A 183 4.36 -15.66 -1.89
CA PHE A 183 5.36 -16.16 -2.82
C PHE A 183 6.72 -16.27 -2.12
N GLU A 184 7.63 -17.03 -2.72
CA GLU A 184 8.98 -17.23 -2.20
C GLU A 184 10.01 -16.55 -3.11
N VAL A 185 10.98 -15.88 -2.50
CA VAL A 185 12.11 -15.26 -3.20
C VAL A 185 13.35 -16.10 -2.96
N ARG A 186 14.03 -16.49 -4.04
CA ARG A 186 15.31 -17.20 -4.02
C ARG A 186 16.29 -16.55 -5.00
N LYS A 187 17.53 -16.27 -4.58
CA LYS A 187 18.58 -15.73 -5.46
C LYS A 187 19.08 -16.80 -6.44
N GLU A 188 19.12 -18.05 -6.00
CA GLU A 188 19.43 -19.21 -6.84
C GLU A 188 18.17 -20.06 -7.04
N ILE A 189 17.63 -20.04 -8.26
CA ILE A 189 16.64 -21.03 -8.68
C ILE A 189 17.40 -22.18 -9.31
N ASP A 190 17.43 -23.31 -8.61
CA ASP A 190 17.96 -24.56 -9.15
C ASP A 190 17.15 -24.92 -10.41
N GLN A 191 17.80 -24.95 -11.56
CA GLN A 191 17.15 -25.02 -12.89
C GLN A 191 16.40 -26.35 -13.14
N THR A 192 16.48 -27.30 -12.21
CA THR A 192 15.80 -28.58 -12.22
C THR A 192 14.29 -28.50 -11.93
N LEU A 193 13.80 -27.40 -11.33
CA LEU A 193 12.36 -27.27 -10.98
C LEU A 193 11.49 -26.63 -12.08
N LEU A 194 12.09 -26.10 -13.16
CA LEU A 194 11.35 -25.50 -14.29
C LEU A 194 10.91 -26.53 -15.36
N ARG A 195 11.23 -27.82 -15.17
CA ARG A 195 10.78 -28.94 -16.00
C ARG A 195 10.02 -29.97 -15.16
N GLY A 196 8.81 -29.61 -14.74
CA GLY A 196 7.99 -30.45 -13.87
C GLY A 196 6.53 -30.55 -14.30
N LYS A 197 6.31 -31.25 -15.42
CA LYS A 197 5.04 -31.71 -16.04
C LYS A 197 4.17 -30.71 -16.80
#